data_AF-A0A2V7WBI7-F1
#
_entry.id   AF-A0A2V7WBI7-F1
#
_cell.length_a   1.000
_cell.length_b   1.000
_cell.length_c   1.000
_cell.angle_alpha   90.00
_cell.angle_beta   90.00
_cell.angle_gamma   90.00
#
_symmetry.space_group_name_H-M   'P 1'
#
loop_
_entity.id
_entity.type
_entity.pdbx_description
1 polymer ?
#
loop_
_entity_poly.entity_id
_entity_poly.type
_entity_poly.pdbx_seq_one_letter_code
_entity_poly.pdbx_strand_id
1 'polypeptide(L)' 'MKFHGAAVCKATVVRAQHLNVVADEPPPRHANVVEWPVHADPELQKARQKEIALVIASQSVLVKVEA' A
#
# COMPACT_ATOMS: atom_id res chain seq x y z
N MET A 1 10.04 -12.92 8.40
CA MET A 1 8.73 -12.34 8.04
C MET A 1 8.09 -13.25 7.00
N LYS A 2 6.98 -13.93 7.31
CA LYS A 2 6.28 -14.80 6.35
C LYS A 2 5.30 -13.93 5.55
N PHE A 3 5.48 -13.83 4.24
CA PHE A 3 4.52 -13.17 3.36
C PHE A 3 3.44 -14.20 3.00
N HIS A 4 2.18 -13.89 3.34
CA HIS A 4 1.04 -14.80 3.10
C HIS A 4 0.48 -14.70 1.67
N GLY A 5 0.87 -13.67 0.92
CA GLY A 5 0.47 -13.42 -0.45
C GLY A 5 1.05 -12.10 -0.96
N ALA A 6 1.04 -11.91 -2.28
CA ALA A 6 1.42 -10.66 -2.93
C ALA A 6 0.28 -10.24 -3.86
N ALA A 7 0.08 -8.93 -4.02
CA ALA A 7 -0.89 -8.37 -4.95
C ALA A 7 -0.27 -7.23 -5.75
N VAL A 8 -0.77 -7.02 -6.95
CA VAL A 8 -0.35 -5.93 -7.84
C VAL A 8 -1.48 -4.92 -7.95
N CYS A 9 -1.16 -3.64 -7.78
CA CYS A 9 -2.06 -2.53 -8.09
C CYS A 9 -1.33 -1.48 -8.92
N LYS A 10 -2.10 -0.61 -9.59
CA LYS A 10 -1.51 0.52 -10.33
C LYS A 10 -1.13 1.63 -9.34
N ALA A 11 0.03 2.26 -9.53
CA ALA A 11 0.45 3.40 -8.71
C ALA A 11 -0.55 4.58 -8.74
N THR A 12 -1.34 4.70 -9.80
CA THR A 12 -2.43 5.69 -9.91
C THR A 12 -3.53 5.48 -8.86
N VAL A 13 -3.81 4.23 -8.48
CA VAL A 13 -4.79 3.91 -7.41
C VAL A 13 -4.28 4.43 -6.07
N VAL A 14 -2.99 4.24 -5.79
CA VAL A 14 -2.34 4.74 -4.56
C VAL A 14 -2.36 6.27 -4.54
N ARG A 15 -1.99 6.92 -5.66
CA ARG A 15 -2.00 8.39 -5.78
C ARG A 15 -3.38 9.01 -5.69
N ALA A 16 -4.42 8.31 -6.14
CA ALA A 16 -5.81 8.74 -5.97
C ALA A 16 -6.25 8.79 -4.50
N GLN A 17 -5.53 8.13 -3.59
CA GLN A 17 -5.74 8.21 -2.14
C GLN A 17 -4.86 9.27 -1.46
N HIS A 18 -4.29 10.20 -2.24
CA HIS A 18 -3.37 11.23 -1.74
C HIS A 18 -2.11 10.67 -1.07
N LEU A 19 -1.70 9.46 -1.44
CA LEU A 19 -0.43 8.86 -1.08
C LEU A 19 0.57 8.98 -2.22
N ASN A 20 1.86 8.81 -1.94
CA ASN A 20 2.88 8.77 -2.98
C ASN A 20 3.57 7.41 -3.06
N VAL A 21 4.02 7.05 -4.26
CA VAL A 21 4.78 5.84 -4.55
C VAL A 21 6.18 6.27 -4.95
N VAL A 22 7.13 6.07 -4.04
CA VAL A 22 8.55 6.39 -4.25
C VAL A 22 9.28 5.09 -4.55
N ALA A 23 9.77 4.97 -5.79
CA ALA A 23 10.69 3.91 -6.16
C ALA A 23 12.08 4.28 -5.63
N ASP A 24 12.69 3.39 -4.86
CA ASP A 24 14.02 3.58 -4.29
C ASP A 24 14.92 2.42 -4.72
N GLU A 25 16.07 2.74 -5.32
CA GLU A 25 17.12 1.77 -5.64
C GLU A 25 18.32 2.04 -4.72
N PRO A 26 18.92 1.03 -4.04
CA PRO A 26 18.74 -0.41 -4.19
C PRO A 26 17.92 -1.04 -3.02
N PRO A 27 17.08 -2.09 -3.24
CA PRO A 27 17.03 -3.06 -4.34
C PRO A 27 16.00 -2.78 -5.48
N PRO A 28 16.12 -3.41 -6.66
CA PRO A 28 15.56 -2.90 -7.94
C PRO A 28 14.04 -2.94 -8.15
N ARG A 29 13.22 -3.28 -7.15
CA ARG A 29 11.79 -3.60 -7.38
C ARG A 29 10.86 -3.27 -6.22
N HIS A 30 11.30 -2.50 -5.24
CA HIS A 30 10.45 -2.10 -4.12
C HIS A 30 10.13 -0.61 -4.23
N ALA A 31 8.84 -0.30 -4.26
CA ALA A 31 8.36 1.07 -4.15
C ALA A 31 7.66 1.23 -2.81
N ASN A 32 8.08 2.22 -2.04
CA ASN A 32 7.46 2.55 -0.77
C ASN A 32 6.22 3.39 -1.03
N VAL A 33 5.12 3.03 -0.36
CA VAL A 33 3.95 3.90 -0.26
C VAL A 33 4.16 4.80 0.95
N VAL A 34 4.30 6.10 0.70
CA VAL A 34 4.59 7.13 1.70
C VAL A 34 3.42 8.11 1.81
N GLU A 35 3.55 9.10 2.71
CA GLU A 35 2.53 10.15 2.96
C GLU A 35 1.22 9.63 3.57
N TRP A 36 1.28 8.50 4.27
CA TRP A 36 0.15 8.01 5.06
C TRP A 36 -0.32 9.06 6.07
N PRO A 37 -1.64 9.23 6.26
CA PRO A 37 -2.16 10.24 7.17
C PRO A 37 -1.71 9.95 8.60
N VAL A 38 -1.22 10.99 9.26
CA VAL A 38 -0.81 10.97 10.67
C VAL A 38 -1.85 11.75 11.47
N HIS A 39 -2.23 11.23 12.63
CA HIS A 39 -3.19 11.87 13.50
C HIS A 39 -2.78 11.71 14.97
N ALA A 40 -3.12 12.69 15.82
CA ALA A 40 -2.75 12.68 17.24
C ALA A 40 -3.43 11.54 18.01
N ASP A 41 -4.68 11.24 17.67
CA ASP A 41 -5.40 10.04 18.15
C ASP A 41 -4.94 8.79 17.37
N PRO A 42 -4.31 7.80 18.04
CA PRO A 42 -3.83 6.58 17.40
C PRO A 42 -4.93 5.70 16.81
N GLU A 43 -6.13 5.67 17.42
CA GLU A 43 -7.22 4.84 16.92
C GLU A 43 -7.83 5.45 15.66
N LEU A 44 -8.03 6.77 15.66
CA LEU A 44 -8.47 7.48 14.46
C LEU A 44 -7.43 7.41 13.34
N GLN A 45 -6.13 7.50 13.66
CA GLN A 45 -5.06 7.30 12.67
C GLN A 45 -5.16 5.92 12.02
N LYS A 46 -5.23 4.87 12.85
CA LYS A 46 -5.32 3.48 12.40
C LYS A 46 -6.57 3.23 11.57
N ALA A 47 -7.71 3.80 11.97
CA ALA A 47 -8.96 3.69 11.22
C ALA A 47 -8.83 4.29 9.81
N ARG A 48 -8.31 5.52 9.70
CA ARG A 48 -8.11 6.20 8.40
C ARG A 48 -7.12 5.47 7.50
N GLN A 49 -6.00 5.01 8.07
CA GLN A 49 -5.01 4.24 7.30
C GLN A 49 -5.60 2.92 6.80
N LYS A 50 -6.41 2.23 7.62
CA LYS A 50 -7.11 1.01 7.20
C LYS A 50 -8.14 1.27 6.11
N GLU A 51 -8.90 2.35 6.21
CA GLU A 51 -9.87 2.74 5.19
C GLU A 51 -9.18 2.91 3.81
N ILE A 52 -8.09 3.69 3.77
CA ILE A 52 -7.30 3.89 2.55
C ILE A 52 -6.73 2.55 2.04
N ALA A 53 -6.17 1.74 2.95
CA ALA A 53 -5.61 0.43 2.59
C ALA A 53 -6.68 -0.52 1.99
N LEU A 54 -7.92 -0.49 2.50
CA LEU A 54 -9.03 -1.27 1.97
C LEU A 54 -9.41 -0.83 0.55
N VAL A 55 -9.43 0.48 0.27
CA VAL A 55 -9.69 1.00 -1.08
C VAL A 55 -8.63 0.53 -2.06
N ILE A 56 -7.34 0.60 -1.69
CA ILE A 56 -6.24 0.12 -2.54
C ILE A 56 -6.34 -1.40 -2.75
N ALA A 57 -6.60 -2.16 -1.68
CA ALA A 57 -6.74 -3.61 -1.74
C ALA A 57 -7.90 -4.04 -2.65
N SER A 58 -9.02 -3.31 -2.64
CA SER A 58 -10.18 -3.59 -3.49
C SER A 58 -9.89 -3.48 -4.99
N GLN A 59 -8.84 -2.73 -5.36
CA GLN A 59 -8.39 -2.50 -6.74
C GLN A 59 -7.09 -3.25 -7.06
N SER A 60 -6.69 -4.18 -6.19
CA SER A 60 -5.49 -5.00 -6.34
C SER A 60 -5.82 -6.38 -6.90
N VAL A 61 -4.92 -6.94 -7.70
CA VAL A 61 -5.02 -8.32 -8.22
C VAL A 61 -4.05 -9.21 -7.46
N LEU A 62 -4.56 -10.30 -6.87
CA LEU A 62 -3.73 -11.29 -6.18
C LEU A 62 -2.81 -11.99 -7.18
N VAL A 63 -1.52 -12.07 -6.85
CA VAL A 63 -0.54 -12.84 -7.59
C VAL A 63 -0.42 -14.21 -6.96
N LYS A 64 -0.68 -15.25 -7.76
CA LYS A 64 -0.39 -16.63 -7.39
C LYS A 64 1.07 -16.91 -7.77
N VAL A 65 1.86 -17.36 -6.81
CA VAL A 65 3.17 -17.95 -7.11
C VAL A 65 2.88 -19.38 -7.54
N GLU A 66 3.10 -19.71 -8.81
CA GLU A 66 3.22 -21.12 -9.21
C GLU A 66 4.49 -21.66 -8.54
N ALA A 67 4.32 -22.72 -7.75
CA ALA A 67 5.39 -23.40 -7.03
C ALA A 67 6.08 -24.41 -7.93
#